data_AF-A0A348Z3K8-F1
#
_entry.id   AF-A0A348Z3K8-F1
#
_cell.length_a   1.000
_cell.length_b   1.000
_cell.length_c   1.000
_cell.angle_alpha   90.00
_cell.angle_beta   90.00
_cell.angle_gamma   90.00
#
_symmetry.space_group_name_H-M   'P 1'
#
loop_
_entity.id
_entity.type
_entity.pdbx_description
1 polymer ?
#
loop_
_entity_poly.entity_id
_entity_poly.type
_entity_poly.pdbx_seq_one_letter_code
_entity_poly.pdbx_strand_id
1 'polypeptide(L)' 'MQQLKVKVEGRIKKQSDSFNSYRPEEYDIISNRVLDIKGKYLILIISKDSATIEAAINKEFK' A
#
# COMPACT_ATOMS: atom_id res chain seq x y z
N MET A 1 -2.23 -2.25 -16.25
CA MET A 1 -2.07 -1.86 -14.83
C MET A 1 -2.62 -2.88 -13.85
N GLN A 2 -3.77 -3.51 -14.07
CA GLN A 2 -4.29 -4.53 -13.15
C GLN A 2 -3.32 -5.70 -12.90
N GLN A 3 -2.65 -6.23 -13.92
CA GLN A 3 -1.64 -7.29 -13.73
C GLN A 3 -0.44 -6.84 -12.87
N LEU A 4 -0.05 -5.56 -12.96
CA LEU A 4 1.00 -4.99 -12.10
C LEU A 4 0.51 -4.88 -10.66
N LYS A 5 -0.73 -4.43 -10.45
CA LYS A 5 -1.38 -4.37 -9.13
C LYS A 5 -1.36 -5.74 -8.46
N VAL A 6 -1.77 -6.80 -9.16
CA VAL A 6 -1.75 -8.19 -8.64
C VAL A 6 -0.34 -8.63 -8.23
N LYS A 7 0.69 -8.32 -9.04
CA LYS A 7 2.09 -8.63 -8.69
C LYS A 7 2.54 -7.89 -7.43
N VAL A 8 2.12 -6.63 -7.27
CA VAL A 8 2.43 -5.81 -6.09
C VAL A 8 1.69 -6.33 -4.85
N GLU A 9 0.41 -6.70 -4.97
CA GLU A 9 -0.36 -7.36 -3.90
C GLU A 9 0.33 -8.64 -3.43
N GLY A 10 0.81 -9.47 -4.36
CA GLY A 10 1.55 -10.68 -4.02
C GLY A 10 2.86 -10.41 -3.27
N ARG A 11 3.57 -9.33 -3.58
CA ARG A 11 4.78 -8.92 -2.84
C ARG A 11 4.45 -8.44 -1.44
N ILE A 12 3.41 -7.61 -1.32
CA ILE A 12 2.95 -7.10 -0.03
C ILE A 12 2.58 -8.26 0.88
N LYS A 13 1.78 -9.22 0.39
CA LYS A 13 1.37 -10.38 1.19
C LYS A 13 2.58 -11.14 1.74
N LYS A 14 3.58 -11.44 0.89
CA LYS A 14 4.81 -12.12 1.33
C LYS A 14 5.55 -11.33 2.43
N GLN A 15 5.57 -10.00 2.31
CA GLN A 15 6.23 -9.14 3.28
C GLN A 15 5.43 -9.05 4.60
N SER A 16 4.11 -8.91 4.54
CA SER A 16 3.22 -8.97 5.71
C SER A 16 3.32 -10.30 6.46
N ASP A 17 3.32 -11.42 5.72
CA ASP A 17 3.47 -12.77 6.29
C ASP A 17 4.80 -12.91 7.04
N SER A 18 5.86 -12.23 6.58
CA SER A 18 7.15 -12.21 7.27
C SER A 18 7.12 -11.44 8.59
N PHE A 19 6.28 -10.41 8.74
CA PHE A 19 6.21 -9.61 9.97
C PHE A 19 5.34 -10.23 11.06
N ASN A 20 4.35 -11.04 10.68
CA ASN A 20 3.40 -11.68 11.62
C ASN A 20 4.09 -12.53 12.70
N SER A 21 5.33 -12.96 12.47
CA SER A 21 6.08 -13.80 13.40
C SER A 21 6.91 -13.01 14.43
N TYR A 22 7.12 -11.69 14.29
CA TYR A 22 7.99 -10.95 15.22
C TYR A 22 7.77 -9.42 15.35
N ARG A 23 6.93 -8.77 14.52
CA ARG A 23 6.72 -7.30 14.55
C ARG A 23 5.25 -6.92 14.29
N PRO A 24 4.39 -6.94 15.33
CA PRO A 24 2.98 -6.58 15.18
C PRO A 24 2.77 -5.14 14.71
N GLU A 25 3.59 -4.18 15.14
CA GLU A 25 3.47 -2.78 14.68
C GLU A 25 3.71 -2.61 13.17
N GLU A 26 4.71 -3.30 12.62
CA GLU A 26 5.01 -3.27 11.18
C GLU A 26 3.93 -4.02 10.38
N TYR A 27 3.33 -5.07 10.96
CA TYR A 27 2.18 -5.76 10.39
C TYR A 27 0.95 -4.85 10.27
N ASP A 28 0.67 -4.03 11.27
CA ASP A 28 -0.45 -3.09 11.24
C ASP A 28 -0.25 -2.01 10.18
N ILE A 29 0.96 -1.46 10.06
CA ILE A 29 1.30 -0.44 9.05
C ILE A 29 1.13 -0.99 7.63
N ILE A 30 1.63 -2.20 7.35
CA ILE A 30 1.52 -2.80 6.01
C ILE A 30 0.10 -3.30 5.70
N SER A 31 -0.70 -3.62 6.74
CA SER A 31 -2.10 -3.99 6.60
C SER A 31 -2.96 -2.77 6.24
N ASN A 32 -2.67 -1.60 6.84
CA ASN A 32 -3.33 -0.32 6.57
C ASN A 32 -2.76 0.44 5.35
N ARG A 33 -2.13 -0.29 4.42
CA ARG A 33 -1.60 0.27 3.18
C ARG A 33 -2.70 0.79 2.25
N VAL A 34 -2.30 1.65 1.31
CA VAL A 34 -3.10 2.01 0.13
C VAL A 34 -2.44 1.41 -1.11
N LEU A 35 -3.24 0.79 -1.98
CA LEU A 35 -2.80 0.33 -3.30
C LEU A 35 -3.85 0.65 -4.35
N ASP A 36 -3.64 1.75 -5.08
CA ASP A 36 -4.62 2.31 -6.00
C ASP A 36 -4.03 2.56 -7.39
N ILE A 37 -4.88 2.50 -8.43
CA ILE A 37 -4.52 2.85 -9.80
C ILE A 37 -5.13 4.21 -10.11
N LYS A 38 -4.26 5.20 -10.41
CA LYS A 38 -4.68 6.53 -10.85
C LYS A 38 -4.16 6.81 -12.26
N GLY A 39 -5.06 6.74 -13.24
CA GLY A 39 -4.72 6.88 -14.65
C GLY A 39 -3.67 5.85 -15.08
N LYS A 40 -2.44 6.33 -15.38
CA LYS A 40 -1.31 5.47 -15.81
C LYS A 40 -0.41 5.03 -14.65
N TYR A 41 -0.71 5.45 -13.42
CA TYR A 41 0.11 5.18 -12.24
C TYR A 41 -0.50 4.10 -11.37
N LEU A 42 0.36 3.30 -10.75
CA LEU A 42 0.03 2.46 -9.60
C LEU A 42 0.69 3.09 -8.37
N ILE A 43 -0.11 3.42 -7.38
CA ILE A 43 0.33 4.11 -6.16
C ILE A 43 0.25 3.11 -5.01
N LEU A 44 1.38 2.90 -4.34
CA LEU A 44 1.50 2.12 -3.11
C LEU A 44 1.93 3.06 -1.98
N ILE A 45 1.17 3.07 -0.88
CA ILE A 45 1.48 3.84 0.32
C ILE A 45 1.54 2.88 1.51
N ILE A 46 2.68 2.82 2.17
CA ILE A 46 2.89 2.07 3.42
C ILE A 46 3.44 3.07 4.43
N SER A 47 2.58 3.54 5.33
CA SER A 47 2.90 4.56 6.34
C SER A 47 1.82 4.55 7.41
N LYS A 48 2.15 5.04 8.61
CA LYS A 48 1.16 5.32 9.67
C LYS A 48 0.15 6.39 9.22
N ASP A 49 0.56 7.28 8.30
CA ASP A 49 -0.26 8.37 7.78
C ASP A 49 -0.83 8.07 6.38
N SER A 50 -1.05 6.79 6.04
CA SER A 50 -1.43 6.37 4.68
C SER A 50 -2.67 7.11 4.15
N ALA A 51 -3.68 7.34 4.99
CA ALA A 51 -4.89 8.09 4.63
C ALA A 51 -4.60 9.57 4.33
N THR A 52 -3.76 10.24 5.12
CA THR A 52 -3.38 11.65 4.90
C THR A 52 -2.61 11.80 3.58
N ILE A 53 -1.68 10.88 3.31
CA ILE A 53 -0.90 10.86 2.07
C ILE A 53 -1.82 10.59 0.87
N GLU A 54 -2.73 9.62 0.97
CA GLU A 54 -3.71 9.33 -0.08
C GLU A 54 -4.58 10.56 -0.38
N ALA A 55 -5.07 11.25 0.65
CA ALA A 55 -5.86 12.47 0.48
C ALA A 55 -5.07 13.58 -0.22
N ALA A 56 -3.80 13.77 0.13
CA ALA A 56 -2.93 14.75 -0.53
C ALA A 56 -2.71 14.40 -2.01
N ILE A 57 -2.45 13.14 -2.33
CA ILE A 57 -2.33 12.66 -3.71
C ILE A 57 -3.64 12.89 -4.47
N ASN A 58 -4.78 12.50 -3.90
CA ASN A 58 -6.10 12.66 -4.52
C ASN A 58 -6.42 14.12 -4.85
N LYS A 59 -5.96 15.07 -4.03
CA LYS A 59 -6.17 16.50 -4.24
C LYS A 59 -5.45 17.03 -5.48
N GLU A 60 -4.26 16.53 -5.77
CA GLU A 60 -3.41 16.99 -6.87
C GLU A 60 -3.68 16.24 -8.19
N PHE A 61 -4.23 15.02 -8.13
CA PHE A 61 -4.61 14.21 -9.31
C PHE A 61 -5.94 14.64 -9.97
N LYS A 62 -6.35 15.90 -9.81
CA LYS A 62 -7.57 16.46 -10.42
C LYS A 62 -7.47 16.59 -11.93
#